data_AF-A0ABD3RTM5-F1
#
_entry.id   AF-A0ABD3RTM5-F1
#
_cell.length_a   1.000
_cell.length_b   1.000
_cell.length_c   1.000
_cell.angle_alpha   90.00
_cell.angle_beta   90.00
_cell.angle_gamma   90.00
#
_symmetry.space_group_name_H-M   'P 1'
#
loop_
_entity.id
_entity.type
_entity.pdbx_description
1 polymer ?
#
loop_
_entity_poly.entity_id
_entity_poly.type
_entity_poly.pdbx_seq_one_letter_code
_entity_poly.pdbx_strand_id
1 'polypeptide(L)'
;MMQGNHKLLACTCIIIAVDVASGLSVAKPWSSVASSSLATSRNASFLLATKGGAGKKIKRAAQTTKGFGAPPATLDDVLASFKSRMPENADDVPCPCGSGEVYGDCCGPLHRGDRICSSMTDVLRSRYTAFSWRNIEYVMATTHESCRDYRDDRVAWAKDLNRNGMFDGFDFVSLSAGEEEIDVDDENTGYVEFKVTFRARGGGGIAGQETVISERSRFLRNPTDGSWSYASGDIRSDVAGLEGAILNK
;
A
#
# COMPACT_ATOMS: atom_id res chain seq x y z
N MET A 1 26.65 6.32 -11.96
CA MET A 1 25.93 5.82 -10.78
C MET A 1 24.47 6.21 -10.94
N MET A 2 23.65 5.33 -11.53
CA MET A 2 22.23 5.61 -11.76
C MET A 2 21.42 5.06 -10.58
N GLN A 3 20.65 5.93 -9.93
CA GLN A 3 19.67 5.58 -8.92
C GLN A 3 18.50 4.84 -9.60
N GLY A 4 18.37 3.55 -9.32
CA GLY A 4 17.22 2.75 -9.72
C GLY A 4 16.03 3.05 -8.81
N ASN A 5 14.91 3.47 -9.41
CA ASN A 5 13.61 3.60 -8.76
C ASN A 5 13.08 2.21 -8.39
N HIS A 6 13.44 1.69 -7.21
CA HIS A 6 12.79 0.52 -6.63
C HIS A 6 11.41 0.96 -6.09
N LYS A 7 10.36 0.63 -6.85
CA LYS A 7 8.96 0.83 -6.46
C LYS A 7 8.69 0.02 -5.19
N LEU A 8 8.08 0.67 -4.21
CA LEU A 8 7.81 0.13 -2.89
C LEU A 8 6.93 -1.13 -2.98
N LEU A 9 7.52 -2.27 -2.61
CA LEU A 9 6.95 -3.61 -2.60
C LEU A 9 6.21 -3.85 -1.28
N ALA A 10 5.23 -3.01 -0.92
CA ALA A 10 4.62 -3.03 0.40
C ALA A 10 3.79 -4.30 0.73
N CYS A 11 3.73 -5.25 -0.17
CA CYS A 11 3.47 -6.64 0.11
C CYS A 11 4.11 -7.43 -1.03
N THR A 12 4.89 -8.46 -0.72
CA THR A 12 5.64 -9.22 -1.72
C THR A 12 4.76 -9.94 -2.74
N CYS A 13 3.43 -9.80 -2.68
CA CYS A 13 2.52 -10.49 -3.56
C CYS A 13 2.60 -10.07 -5.05
N ILE A 14 2.78 -8.80 -5.48
CA ILE A 14 2.81 -8.53 -6.94
C ILE A 14 3.54 -7.24 -7.37
N ILE A 15 4.74 -7.39 -7.93
CA ILE A 15 5.19 -6.57 -9.08
C ILE A 15 5.68 -7.45 -10.26
N ILE A 16 5.85 -8.76 -10.10
CA ILE A 16 6.50 -9.60 -11.14
C ILE A 16 5.55 -10.01 -12.28
N ALA A 17 4.23 -10.01 -12.07
CA ALA A 17 3.29 -10.47 -13.09
C ALA A 17 3.11 -9.54 -14.31
N VAL A 18 3.76 -8.37 -14.34
CA VAL A 18 3.58 -7.39 -15.45
C VAL A 18 4.72 -7.43 -16.48
N ASP A 19 5.88 -8.02 -16.18
CA ASP A 19 7.03 -7.97 -17.09
C ASP A 19 7.09 -9.11 -18.13
N VAL A 20 6.34 -10.20 -17.94
CA VAL A 20 6.40 -11.36 -18.88
C VAL A 20 5.44 -11.22 -20.07
N ALA A 21 4.41 -10.37 -19.98
CA ALA A 21 3.39 -10.24 -21.03
C ALA A 21 3.69 -9.16 -22.10
N SER A 22 4.79 -8.40 -21.97
CA SER A 22 5.11 -7.30 -22.88
C SER A 22 6.20 -7.62 -23.92
N GLY A 23 6.70 -8.85 -23.93
CA GLY A 23 7.91 -9.25 -24.64
C GLY A 23 7.77 -9.67 -26.10
N LEU A 24 6.74 -9.25 -26.85
CA LEU A 24 6.69 -9.48 -28.30
C LEU A 24 5.99 -8.33 -29.03
N SER A 25 6.72 -7.27 -29.36
CA SER A 25 6.36 -6.45 -30.52
C SER A 25 7.60 -5.97 -31.27
N VAL A 26 7.63 -6.37 -32.53
CA VAL A 26 8.62 -6.13 -33.57
C VAL A 26 8.98 -4.65 -33.68
N ALA A 27 10.28 -4.37 -33.62
CA ALA A 27 10.86 -3.06 -33.91
C ALA A 27 10.82 -2.75 -35.41
N LYS A 28 10.47 -1.51 -35.77
CA LYS A 28 11.18 -0.66 -36.76
C LYS A 28 10.57 0.76 -36.90
N PRO A 29 11.28 1.73 -37.52
CA PRO A 29 11.68 2.97 -36.84
C PRO A 29 11.13 4.25 -37.51
N TRP A 30 11.37 5.43 -36.93
CA TRP A 30 12.10 6.55 -37.56
C TRP A 30 11.87 7.93 -36.84
N SER A 31 13.01 8.62 -36.67
CA SER A 31 13.38 10.02 -36.34
C SER A 31 12.53 11.03 -35.53
N SER A 32 13.25 11.64 -34.57
CA SER A 32 13.53 13.07 -34.33
C SER A 32 12.64 14.14 -35.00
N VAL A 33 12.34 15.22 -34.24
CA VAL A 33 13.16 16.45 -34.17
C VAL A 33 12.60 17.38 -33.07
N ALA A 34 13.52 18.03 -32.35
CA ALA A 34 13.28 19.07 -31.35
C ALA A 34 12.95 20.44 -31.98
N SER A 35 12.41 21.38 -31.21
CA SER A 35 13.07 22.68 -30.97
C SER A 35 12.24 23.62 -30.08
N SER A 36 13.01 24.35 -29.28
CA SER A 36 12.69 25.39 -28.31
C SER A 36 12.29 26.73 -28.95
N SER A 37 11.69 27.63 -28.15
CA SER A 37 12.28 28.92 -27.75
C SER A 37 11.36 30.16 -27.75
N LEU A 38 11.53 30.91 -26.65
CA LEU A 38 11.73 32.35 -26.49
C LEU A 38 10.56 33.36 -26.51
N ALA A 39 10.70 34.26 -25.52
CA ALA A 39 9.90 35.40 -25.13
C ALA A 39 10.24 36.68 -25.91
N THR A 40 9.36 37.70 -25.85
CA THR A 40 9.65 39.16 -26.00
C THR A 40 8.39 39.90 -25.50
N SER A 41 8.38 40.74 -24.45
CA SER A 41 8.89 42.13 -24.23
C SER A 41 8.18 43.27 -24.99
N ARG A 42 7.68 44.27 -24.22
CA ARG A 42 7.77 45.75 -24.37
C ARG A 42 6.45 46.56 -24.22
N ASN A 43 6.45 47.39 -23.16
CA ASN A 43 6.02 48.79 -22.95
C ASN A 43 5.07 49.53 -23.90
N ALA A 44 4.16 50.34 -23.31
CA ALA A 44 4.06 51.80 -23.53
C ALA A 44 3.13 52.55 -22.52
N SER A 45 3.75 53.41 -21.70
CA SER A 45 3.51 54.85 -21.45
C SER A 45 2.13 55.56 -21.44
N PHE A 46 1.95 56.30 -20.32
CA PHE A 46 1.41 57.67 -20.10
C PHE A 46 -0.11 57.97 -20.13
N LEU A 47 -0.61 58.58 -19.03
CA LEU A 47 -1.02 60.00 -18.96
C LEU A 47 -1.37 60.43 -17.51
N LEU A 48 -1.22 61.74 -17.26
CA LEU A 48 -1.34 62.42 -15.95
C LEU A 48 -2.79 62.76 -15.57
N ALA A 49 -3.08 62.83 -14.26
CA ALA A 49 -3.27 64.09 -13.51
C ALA A 49 -4.39 64.09 -12.45
N THR A 50 -4.10 64.91 -11.42
CA THR A 50 -4.98 65.65 -10.51
C THR A 50 -5.26 65.13 -9.09
N LYS A 51 -5.30 66.13 -8.21
CA LYS A 51 -5.10 66.15 -6.76
C LYS A 51 -6.39 65.81 -6.00
N GLY A 52 -6.23 65.29 -4.77
CA GLY A 52 -7.31 65.35 -3.78
C GLY A 52 -6.92 64.79 -2.41
N GLY A 53 -6.93 65.67 -1.40
CA GLY A 53 -7.57 65.37 -0.11
C GLY A 53 -6.79 64.58 0.94
N ALA A 54 -6.49 65.26 2.03
CA ALA A 54 -5.91 64.72 3.26
C ALA A 54 -6.79 63.66 3.95
N GLY A 55 -6.12 62.69 4.58
CA GLY A 55 -6.74 61.69 5.45
C GLY A 55 -5.68 60.78 6.04
N LYS A 56 -4.96 61.25 7.07
CA LYS A 56 -3.93 60.49 7.79
C LYS A 56 -4.59 59.38 8.62
N LYS A 57 -4.94 58.26 7.98
CA LYS A 57 -5.29 57.02 8.68
C LYS A 57 -4.00 56.37 9.14
N ILE A 58 -3.75 56.39 10.45
CA ILE A 58 -2.77 55.51 11.09
C ILE A 58 -3.24 54.09 10.80
N LYS A 59 -2.69 53.47 9.76
CA LYS A 59 -2.80 52.03 9.57
C LYS A 59 -2.09 51.42 10.76
N ARG A 60 -2.84 50.90 11.74
CA ARG A 60 -2.29 49.89 12.63
C ARG A 60 -1.82 48.78 11.70
N ALA A 61 -0.50 48.63 11.58
CA ALA A 61 0.07 47.44 11.02
C ALA A 61 -0.49 46.29 11.85
N ALA A 62 -1.41 45.52 11.27
CA ALA A 62 -1.73 44.22 11.80
C ALA A 62 -0.39 43.49 11.82
N GLN A 63 0.14 43.28 13.02
CA GLN A 63 1.25 42.37 13.22
C GLN A 63 0.75 41.03 12.70
N THR A 64 1.18 40.66 11.51
CA THR A 64 1.09 39.29 11.06
C THR A 64 2.00 38.53 12.02
N THR A 65 1.42 37.94 13.05
CA THR A 65 2.07 36.80 13.67
C THR A 65 2.31 35.85 12.51
N LYS A 66 3.57 35.68 12.10
CA LYS A 66 4.00 34.53 11.31
C LYS A 66 3.57 33.33 12.14
N GLY A 67 2.35 32.86 11.91
CA GLY A 67 1.84 31.68 12.55
C GLY A 67 2.83 30.59 12.18
N PHE A 68 3.39 29.93 13.20
CA PHE A 68 3.97 28.61 13.00
C PHE A 68 2.93 27.85 12.18
N GLY A 69 3.31 27.40 10.97
CA GLY A 69 2.38 26.77 10.04
C GLY A 69 1.56 25.68 10.73
N ALA A 70 0.40 25.33 10.17
CA ALA A 70 -0.41 24.25 10.72
C ALA A 70 0.49 23.05 11.08
N PRO A 71 0.34 22.46 12.28
CA PRO A 71 1.17 21.35 12.69
C PRO A 71 1.09 20.23 11.64
N PRO A 72 2.17 19.47 11.43
CA PRO A 72 2.14 18.34 10.50
C PRO A 72 1.01 17.40 10.91
N ALA A 73 0.26 16.91 9.91
CA ALA A 73 -0.87 16.01 10.13
C ALA A 73 -0.43 14.76 10.91
N THR A 74 -1.24 14.33 11.87
CA THR A 74 -1.01 13.11 12.63
C THR A 74 -1.27 11.86 11.77
N LEU A 75 -0.88 10.69 12.27
CA LEU A 75 -1.19 9.43 11.59
C LEU A 75 -2.71 9.24 11.44
N ASP A 76 -3.46 9.52 12.48
CA ASP A 76 -4.93 9.39 12.51
C ASP A 76 -5.59 10.32 11.48
N ASP A 77 -5.12 11.59 11.40
CA ASP A 77 -5.61 12.54 10.38
C ASP A 77 -5.38 12.02 8.95
N VAL A 78 -4.21 11.40 8.73
CA VAL A 78 -3.83 10.86 7.42
C VAL A 78 -4.65 9.62 7.09
N LEU A 79 -4.80 8.68 8.02
CA LEU A 79 -5.60 7.47 7.84
C LEU A 79 -7.09 7.81 7.61
N ALA A 80 -7.64 8.77 8.35
CA ALA A 80 -9.01 9.25 8.18
C ALA A 80 -9.26 9.90 6.81
N SER A 81 -8.21 10.38 6.13
CA SER A 81 -8.31 10.92 4.77
C SER A 81 -8.37 9.85 3.67
N PHE A 82 -8.07 8.59 3.99
CA PHE A 82 -8.03 7.51 3.01
C PHE A 82 -9.39 6.87 2.80
N LYS A 83 -9.58 6.29 1.60
CA LYS A 83 -10.77 5.51 1.28
C LYS A 83 -10.75 4.19 2.03
N SER A 84 -11.57 4.02 3.06
CA SER A 84 -11.87 2.70 3.62
C SER A 84 -12.93 1.98 2.78
N ARG A 85 -12.87 0.64 2.74
CA ARG A 85 -13.92 -0.23 2.17
C ARG A 85 -14.44 -1.24 3.19
N MET A 86 -14.19 -0.97 4.47
CA MET A 86 -14.68 -1.80 5.58
C MET A 86 -16.22 -1.83 5.57
N PRO A 87 -16.85 -2.98 5.85
CA PRO A 87 -18.31 -3.06 5.93
C PRO A 87 -18.82 -2.30 7.15
N GLU A 88 -19.94 -1.58 6.99
CA GLU A 88 -20.62 -0.92 8.11
C GLU A 88 -21.29 -1.93 9.05
N ASN A 89 -21.80 -3.03 8.49
CA ASN A 89 -22.43 -4.10 9.24
C ASN A 89 -21.58 -5.37 9.18
N ALA A 90 -20.75 -5.56 10.21
CA ALA A 90 -19.76 -6.63 10.25
C ALA A 90 -20.37 -8.04 10.34
N ASP A 91 -21.59 -8.14 10.86
CA ASP A 91 -22.22 -9.43 11.19
C ASP A 91 -23.04 -9.99 10.00
N ASP A 92 -23.27 -9.19 8.95
CA ASP A 92 -24.02 -9.59 7.76
C ASP A 92 -23.14 -9.82 6.53
N VAL A 93 -21.83 -9.57 6.64
CA VAL A 93 -20.89 -9.65 5.51
C VAL A 93 -19.95 -10.84 5.70
N PRO A 94 -19.92 -11.80 4.75
CA PRO A 94 -18.94 -12.89 4.77
C PRO A 94 -17.52 -12.35 4.81
N CYS A 95 -16.67 -12.97 5.64
CA CYS A 95 -15.28 -12.58 5.72
C CYS A 95 -14.52 -12.95 4.42
N PRO A 96 -13.82 -12.01 3.77
CA PRO A 96 -13.07 -12.26 2.54
C PRO A 96 -12.01 -13.35 2.66
N CYS A 97 -11.50 -13.62 3.87
CA CYS A 97 -10.40 -14.57 4.08
C CYS A 97 -10.74 -16.05 3.77
N GLY A 98 -11.97 -16.35 3.36
CA GLY A 98 -12.39 -17.70 2.98
C GLY A 98 -12.65 -18.64 4.15
N SER A 99 -12.85 -18.12 5.38
CA SER A 99 -13.19 -18.93 6.55
C SER A 99 -14.61 -19.52 6.49
N GLY A 100 -15.52 -18.89 5.72
CA GLY A 100 -16.96 -19.19 5.72
C GLY A 100 -17.75 -18.45 6.79
N GLU A 101 -17.08 -17.82 7.75
CA GLU A 101 -17.68 -17.04 8.83
C GLU A 101 -18.00 -15.60 8.38
N VAL A 102 -18.90 -14.94 9.10
CA VAL A 102 -19.13 -13.50 8.96
C VAL A 102 -17.96 -12.70 9.54
N TYR A 103 -17.75 -11.48 9.05
CA TYR A 103 -16.59 -10.68 9.41
C TYR A 103 -16.51 -10.38 10.91
N GLY A 104 -17.64 -10.07 11.55
CA GLY A 104 -17.74 -9.76 12.97
C GLY A 104 -17.18 -10.85 13.89
N ASP A 105 -17.30 -12.12 13.49
CA ASP A 105 -16.82 -13.28 14.24
C ASP A 105 -15.45 -13.80 13.77
N CYS A 106 -15.03 -13.40 12.57
CA CYS A 106 -13.79 -13.84 11.95
C CYS A 106 -12.63 -12.85 12.15
N CYS A 107 -12.35 -11.99 11.16
CA CYS A 107 -11.23 -11.04 11.22
C CYS A 107 -11.58 -9.74 11.95
N GLY A 108 -12.86 -9.50 12.26
CA GLY A 108 -13.35 -8.31 12.96
C GLY A 108 -12.68 -8.04 14.30
N PRO A 109 -12.66 -9.03 15.22
CA PRO A 109 -12.06 -8.87 16.54
C PRO A 109 -10.55 -8.60 16.47
N LEU A 110 -9.85 -9.18 15.49
CA LEU A 110 -8.43 -8.92 15.25
C LEU A 110 -8.22 -7.46 14.77
N HIS A 111 -9.01 -7.01 13.78
CA HIS A 111 -8.89 -5.64 13.24
C HIS A 111 -9.20 -4.54 14.25
N ARG A 112 -10.06 -4.81 15.24
CA ARG A 112 -10.38 -3.86 16.32
C ARG A 112 -9.43 -3.93 17.52
N GLY A 113 -8.56 -4.94 17.56
CA GLY A 113 -7.67 -5.20 18.71
C GLY A 113 -8.34 -5.89 19.89
N ASP A 114 -9.57 -6.42 19.71
CA ASP A 114 -10.29 -7.20 20.73
C ASP A 114 -9.63 -8.59 20.94
N ARG A 115 -8.85 -9.05 19.96
CA ARG A 115 -8.13 -10.32 19.96
C ARG A 115 -6.73 -10.12 19.37
N ILE A 116 -5.75 -10.86 19.87
CA ILE A 116 -4.42 -10.96 19.26
C ILE A 116 -4.37 -12.05 18.19
N CYS A 117 -3.45 -11.96 17.24
CA CYS A 117 -3.17 -13.05 16.31
C CYS A 117 -2.47 -14.19 17.07
N SER A 118 -3.23 -15.23 17.42
CA SER A 118 -2.74 -16.37 18.20
C SER A 118 -2.06 -17.43 17.35
N SER A 119 -2.28 -17.40 16.03
CA SER A 119 -1.64 -18.27 15.05
C SER A 119 -1.14 -17.49 13.83
N MET A 120 -0.35 -18.13 12.97
CA MET A 120 0.12 -17.52 11.73
C MET A 120 -1.02 -17.39 10.71
N THR A 121 -1.95 -18.33 10.69
CA THR A 121 -3.18 -18.28 9.90
C THR A 121 -4.06 -17.10 10.31
N ASP A 122 -4.11 -16.73 11.60
CA ASP A 122 -4.80 -15.51 12.04
C ASP A 122 -4.20 -14.28 11.36
N VAL A 123 -2.86 -14.15 11.38
CA VAL A 123 -2.15 -13.03 10.72
C VAL A 123 -2.44 -13.03 9.21
N LEU A 124 -2.29 -14.18 8.55
CA LEU A 124 -2.50 -14.32 7.11
C LEU A 124 -3.92 -13.92 6.70
N ARG A 125 -4.94 -14.49 7.34
CA ARG A 125 -6.35 -14.25 7.01
C ARG A 125 -6.80 -12.83 7.31
N SER A 126 -6.40 -12.30 8.46
CA SER A 126 -6.72 -10.91 8.83
C SER A 126 -6.02 -9.91 7.91
N ARG A 127 -4.73 -10.11 7.60
CA ARG A 127 -4.04 -9.26 6.63
C ARG A 127 -4.66 -9.32 5.24
N TYR A 128 -5.03 -10.50 4.75
CA TYR A 128 -5.77 -10.64 3.48
C TYR A 128 -7.06 -9.81 3.47
N THR A 129 -7.84 -9.88 4.56
CA THR A 129 -9.07 -9.10 4.72
C THR A 129 -8.78 -7.60 4.79
N ALA A 130 -7.73 -7.20 5.50
CA ALA A 130 -7.26 -5.83 5.57
C ALA A 130 -6.85 -5.29 4.18
N PHE A 131 -6.21 -6.10 3.34
CA PHE A 131 -5.94 -5.73 1.95
C PHE A 131 -7.21 -5.59 1.11
N SER A 132 -8.12 -6.54 1.24
CA SER A 132 -9.41 -6.54 0.53
C SER A 132 -10.21 -5.25 0.81
N TRP A 133 -10.15 -4.75 2.03
CA TRP A 133 -10.91 -3.57 2.47
C TRP A 133 -10.12 -2.29 2.72
N ARG A 134 -8.82 -2.27 2.43
CA ARG A 134 -7.93 -1.14 2.68
C ARG A 134 -7.88 -0.71 4.16
N ASN A 135 -7.73 -1.68 5.07
CA ASN A 135 -7.35 -1.38 6.45
C ASN A 135 -5.82 -1.25 6.56
N ILE A 136 -5.30 -0.08 6.16
CA ILE A 136 -3.86 0.21 6.11
C ILE A 136 -3.23 0.15 7.50
N GLU A 137 -3.93 0.67 8.50
CA GLU A 137 -3.46 0.69 9.88
C GLU A 137 -3.15 -0.73 10.38
N TYR A 138 -4.07 -1.66 10.15
CA TYR A 138 -3.90 -3.06 10.54
C TYR A 138 -2.72 -3.74 9.80
N VAL A 139 -2.56 -3.46 8.50
CA VAL A 139 -1.41 -3.95 7.73
C VAL A 139 -0.09 -3.46 8.35
N MET A 140 -0.02 -2.19 8.75
CA MET A 140 1.18 -1.66 9.41
C MET A 140 1.40 -2.29 10.78
N ALA A 141 0.33 -2.40 11.60
CA ALA A 141 0.40 -2.91 12.97
C ALA A 141 0.82 -4.40 13.04
N THR A 142 0.47 -5.20 12.03
CA THR A 142 0.80 -6.64 11.97
C THR A 142 2.03 -6.96 11.13
N THR A 143 2.79 -5.93 10.72
CA THR A 143 4.08 -6.09 10.03
C THR A 143 5.20 -5.98 11.06
N HIS A 144 5.98 -7.05 11.21
CA HIS A 144 7.13 -7.09 12.12
C HIS A 144 8.21 -6.10 11.68
N GLU A 145 8.94 -5.52 12.63
CA GLU A 145 10.01 -4.53 12.37
C GLU A 145 11.16 -5.07 11.50
N SER A 146 11.39 -6.38 11.54
CA SER A 146 12.38 -7.06 10.68
C SER A 146 11.95 -7.13 9.21
N CYS A 147 10.69 -6.77 8.89
CA CYS A 147 10.20 -6.80 7.52
C CYS A 147 10.87 -5.71 6.69
N ARG A 148 11.33 -6.03 5.48
CA ARG A 148 11.97 -5.05 4.59
C ARG A 148 11.08 -3.84 4.27
N ASP A 149 9.76 -4.00 4.39
CA ASP A 149 8.76 -2.98 4.06
C ASP A 149 8.34 -2.17 5.30
N TYR A 150 8.81 -2.55 6.49
CA TYR A 150 8.61 -1.79 7.72
C TYR A 150 9.30 -0.42 7.62
N ARG A 151 8.67 0.60 8.22
CA ARG A 151 9.16 1.97 8.25
C ARG A 151 8.81 2.63 9.59
N ASP A 152 9.79 3.31 10.19
CA ASP A 152 9.57 4.07 11.43
C ASP A 152 8.67 5.29 11.22
N ASP A 153 8.79 5.97 10.07
CA ASP A 153 7.88 7.06 9.70
C ASP A 153 6.52 6.49 9.28
N ARG A 154 5.65 6.32 10.27
CA ARG A 154 4.30 5.77 10.11
C ARG A 154 3.44 6.61 9.17
N VAL A 155 3.58 7.93 9.15
CA VAL A 155 2.79 8.81 8.27
C VAL A 155 3.22 8.63 6.81
N ALA A 156 4.52 8.60 6.54
CA ALA A 156 5.04 8.34 5.20
C ALA A 156 4.67 6.94 4.73
N TRP A 157 4.76 5.93 5.59
CA TRP A 157 4.42 4.56 5.27
C TRP A 157 2.94 4.37 4.97
N ALA A 158 2.04 4.98 5.76
CA ALA A 158 0.61 4.94 5.48
C ALA A 158 0.27 5.55 4.11
N LYS A 159 0.91 6.67 3.75
CA LYS A 159 0.75 7.32 2.43
C LYS A 159 1.29 6.46 1.29
N ASP A 160 2.42 5.78 1.52
CA ASP A 160 3.00 4.86 0.55
C ASP A 160 2.08 3.66 0.31
N LEU A 161 1.63 3.00 1.39
CA LEU A 161 0.66 1.91 1.32
C LEU A 161 -0.61 2.36 0.58
N ASN A 162 -1.21 3.49 0.93
CA ASN A 162 -2.42 3.96 0.25
C ASN A 162 -2.24 4.14 -1.26
N ARG A 163 -1.04 4.55 -1.70
CA ARG A 163 -0.73 4.79 -3.12
C ARG A 163 -0.34 3.52 -3.86
N ASN A 164 0.50 2.68 -3.24
CA ASN A 164 1.23 1.60 -3.90
C ASN A 164 0.80 0.20 -3.40
N GLY A 165 -0.01 0.11 -2.34
CA GLY A 165 -0.49 -1.13 -1.72
C GLY A 165 -1.60 -1.84 -2.50
N MET A 166 -1.65 -1.66 -3.82
CA MET A 166 -2.49 -2.42 -4.76
C MET A 166 -4.02 -2.28 -4.60
N PHE A 167 -4.50 -1.58 -3.57
CA PHE A 167 -5.92 -1.50 -3.20
C PHE A 167 -6.87 -1.11 -4.33
N ASP A 168 -6.43 -0.24 -5.25
CA ASP A 168 -7.23 0.23 -6.39
C ASP A 168 -6.98 -0.56 -7.69
N GLY A 169 -5.88 -1.32 -7.74
CA GLY A 169 -5.48 -2.07 -8.94
C GLY A 169 -6.07 -3.47 -9.01
N PHE A 170 -6.53 -4.05 -7.89
CA PHE A 170 -6.93 -5.44 -7.83
C PHE A 170 -8.16 -5.69 -6.97
N ASP A 171 -8.96 -6.68 -7.36
CA ASP A 171 -9.93 -7.36 -6.52
C ASP A 171 -9.26 -8.59 -5.91
N PHE A 172 -9.36 -8.76 -4.60
CA PHE A 172 -8.94 -9.98 -3.91
C PHE A 172 -10.08 -10.99 -4.01
N VAL A 173 -9.86 -12.09 -4.75
CA VAL A 173 -10.92 -13.04 -5.13
C VAL A 173 -10.98 -14.21 -4.16
N SER A 174 -9.84 -14.83 -3.85
CA SER A 174 -9.80 -15.94 -2.89
C SER A 174 -8.43 -16.08 -2.22
N LEU A 175 -8.44 -16.70 -1.05
CA LEU A 175 -7.26 -17.12 -0.28
C LEU A 175 -7.36 -18.63 -0.02
N SER A 176 -6.26 -19.35 -0.28
CA SER A 176 -6.10 -20.76 0.09
C SER A 176 -4.85 -20.91 0.95
N ALA A 177 -5.02 -21.04 2.26
CA ALA A 177 -3.91 -21.27 3.19
C ALA A 177 -3.55 -22.76 3.27
N GLY A 178 -2.25 -23.06 3.27
CA GLY A 178 -1.71 -24.36 3.61
C GLY A 178 -1.56 -24.55 5.13
N GLU A 179 -0.72 -25.50 5.52
CA GLU A 179 -0.47 -25.81 6.92
C GLU A 179 0.49 -24.81 7.57
N GLU A 180 0.37 -24.68 8.89
CA GLU A 180 1.30 -23.93 9.73
C GLU A 180 2.53 -24.79 10.03
N GLU A 181 3.70 -24.32 9.67
CA GLU A 181 5.00 -24.96 9.94
C GLU A 181 5.77 -24.14 10.97
N ILE A 182 6.05 -24.70 12.15
CA ILE A 182 6.98 -24.07 13.10
C ILE A 182 8.41 -24.42 12.70
N ASP A 183 9.31 -23.45 12.81
CA ASP A 183 10.74 -23.67 12.55
C ASP A 183 11.31 -24.67 13.56
N VAL A 184 12.16 -25.58 13.09
CA VAL A 184 12.70 -26.67 13.91
C VAL A 184 13.71 -26.17 14.95
N ASP A 185 14.35 -25.03 14.67
CA ASP A 185 15.40 -24.46 15.52
C ASP A 185 14.90 -23.25 16.33
N ASP A 186 13.74 -22.70 15.99
CA ASP A 186 13.15 -21.54 16.68
C ASP A 186 11.62 -21.61 16.74
N GLU A 187 11.08 -21.92 17.93
CA GLU A 187 9.64 -21.99 18.19
C GLU A 187 8.89 -20.66 17.99
N ASN A 188 9.61 -19.53 17.94
CA ASN A 188 9.03 -18.21 17.68
C ASN A 188 9.11 -17.82 16.20
N THR A 189 9.63 -18.70 15.34
CA THR A 189 9.59 -18.55 13.89
C THR A 189 8.68 -19.62 13.30
N GLY A 190 7.88 -19.23 12.31
CA GLY A 190 7.08 -20.18 11.57
C GLY A 190 6.71 -19.68 10.18
N TYR A 191 6.09 -20.56 9.41
CA TYR A 191 5.82 -20.36 8.01
C TYR A 191 4.44 -20.86 7.62
N VAL A 192 3.87 -20.21 6.61
CA VAL A 192 2.64 -20.67 5.96
C VAL A 192 2.82 -20.46 4.46
N GLU A 193 2.62 -21.52 3.68
CA GLU A 193 2.44 -21.41 2.23
C GLU A 193 0.96 -21.21 1.91
N PHE A 194 0.66 -20.29 1.01
CA PHE A 194 -0.71 -20.00 0.61
C PHE A 194 -0.79 -19.49 -0.82
N LYS A 195 -1.99 -19.59 -1.39
CA LYS A 195 -2.30 -19.06 -2.71
C LYS A 195 -3.32 -17.94 -2.62
N VAL A 196 -3.06 -16.85 -3.34
CA VAL A 196 -4.00 -15.74 -3.51
C VAL A 196 -4.40 -15.64 -4.96
N THR A 197 -5.71 -15.64 -5.19
CA THR A 197 -6.29 -15.26 -6.49
C THR A 197 -6.71 -13.80 -6.40
N PHE A 198 -6.25 -13.00 -7.35
CA PHE A 198 -6.68 -11.63 -7.52
C PHE A 198 -7.05 -11.36 -8.97
N ARG A 199 -7.93 -10.38 -9.18
CA ARG A 199 -8.35 -9.95 -10.50
C ARG A 199 -7.93 -8.51 -10.74
N ALA A 200 -7.25 -8.24 -11.85
CA ALA A 200 -6.86 -6.88 -12.18
C ALA A 200 -8.09 -5.99 -12.46
N ARG A 201 -8.19 -4.85 -11.78
CA ARG A 201 -9.14 -3.78 -12.10
C ARG A 201 -8.61 -2.97 -13.29
N GLY A 202 -9.52 -2.32 -14.02
CA GLY A 202 -9.33 -1.72 -15.36
C GLY A 202 -8.05 -0.92 -15.66
N GLY A 203 -7.78 -0.68 -16.96
CA GLY A 203 -6.81 0.33 -17.44
C GLY A 203 -5.65 -0.17 -18.33
N GLY A 204 -5.58 -1.47 -18.63
CA GLY A 204 -4.56 -2.07 -19.49
C GLY A 204 -4.99 -3.43 -20.05
N GLY A 205 -4.16 -4.07 -20.88
CA GLY A 205 -4.47 -5.32 -21.60
C GLY A 205 -4.75 -6.56 -20.73
N ILE A 206 -4.59 -6.45 -19.41
CA ILE A 206 -4.82 -7.53 -18.43
C ILE A 206 -6.07 -7.31 -17.57
N ALA A 207 -6.86 -6.26 -17.82
CA ALA A 207 -8.05 -5.97 -17.02
C ALA A 207 -9.05 -7.14 -17.03
N GLY A 208 -9.55 -7.51 -15.84
CA GLY A 208 -10.47 -8.64 -15.67
C GLY A 208 -9.78 -10.02 -15.64
N GLN A 209 -8.49 -10.12 -15.93
CA GLN A 209 -7.75 -11.37 -15.79
C GLN A 209 -7.55 -11.70 -14.31
N GLU A 210 -7.79 -12.97 -13.98
CA GLU A 210 -7.47 -13.55 -12.69
C GLU A 210 -6.09 -14.20 -12.75
N THR A 211 -5.28 -13.91 -11.73
CA THR A 211 -3.96 -14.51 -11.58
C THR A 211 -3.88 -15.09 -10.18
N VAL A 212 -3.27 -16.27 -10.10
CA VAL A 212 -2.98 -16.96 -8.84
C VAL A 212 -1.50 -16.80 -8.54
N ILE A 213 -1.18 -16.49 -7.29
CA ILE A 213 0.20 -16.45 -6.80
C ILE A 213 0.32 -17.35 -5.59
N SER A 214 1.39 -18.14 -5.56
CA SER A 214 1.81 -18.90 -4.38
C SER A 214 2.89 -18.11 -3.63
N GLU A 215 2.72 -17.97 -2.31
CA GLU A 215 3.68 -17.34 -1.42
C GLU A 215 3.93 -18.23 -0.21
N ARG A 216 5.19 -18.37 0.21
CA ARG A 216 5.54 -18.86 1.54
C ARG A 216 5.94 -17.67 2.42
N SER A 217 5.04 -17.30 3.33
CA SER A 217 5.30 -16.27 4.33
C SER A 217 6.04 -16.84 5.53
N ARG A 218 6.90 -16.01 6.14
CA ARG A 218 7.53 -16.21 7.43
C ARG A 218 6.92 -15.26 8.45
N PHE A 219 6.62 -15.79 9.62
CA PHE A 219 6.02 -15.07 10.73
C PHE A 219 6.93 -15.17 11.96
N LEU A 220 6.87 -14.15 12.80
CA LEU A 220 7.60 -14.08 14.06
C LEU A 220 6.61 -13.89 15.21
N ARG A 221 6.77 -14.70 16.25
CA ARG A 221 5.98 -14.64 17.48
C ARG A 221 6.67 -13.72 18.48
N ASN A 222 5.92 -12.78 19.03
CA ASN A 222 6.36 -11.99 20.16
C ASN A 222 6.37 -12.87 21.43
N PRO A 223 7.53 -13.10 22.08
CA PRO A 223 7.60 -13.97 23.25
C PRO A 223 6.92 -13.37 24.49
N THR A 224 6.63 -12.06 24.50
CA THR A 224 6.03 -11.36 25.65
C THR A 224 4.52 -11.56 25.73
N ASP A 225 3.81 -11.40 24.61
CA ASP A 225 2.34 -11.49 24.54
C ASP A 225 1.84 -12.68 23.72
N GLY A 226 2.74 -13.39 23.04
CA GLY A 226 2.43 -14.55 22.22
C GLY A 226 1.80 -14.25 20.87
N SER A 227 1.71 -12.98 20.48
CA SER A 227 1.13 -12.57 19.19
C SER A 227 2.06 -12.86 18.02
N TRP A 228 1.51 -13.28 16.89
CA TRP A 228 2.25 -13.46 15.64
C TRP A 228 2.21 -12.20 14.77
N SER A 229 3.29 -11.94 14.05
CA SER A 229 3.40 -10.84 13.07
C SER A 229 4.06 -11.30 11.78
N TYR A 230 3.68 -10.70 10.66
CA TYR A 230 4.26 -10.99 9.34
C TYR A 230 5.67 -10.41 9.25
N ALA A 231 6.66 -11.24 8.91
CA ALA A 231 8.07 -10.83 8.85
C ALA A 231 8.62 -10.76 7.43
N SER A 232 8.32 -11.74 6.58
CA SER A 232 8.76 -11.76 5.18
C SER A 232 7.93 -12.74 4.36
N GLY A 233 8.06 -12.74 3.04
CA GLY A 233 7.38 -13.69 2.17
C GLY A 233 8.10 -13.87 0.85
N ASP A 234 8.17 -15.12 0.41
CA ASP A 234 8.81 -15.54 -0.84
C ASP A 234 7.75 -16.05 -1.83
N ILE A 235 7.73 -15.45 -3.02
CA ILE A 235 6.84 -15.83 -4.11
C ILE A 235 7.40 -17.05 -4.81
N ARG A 236 6.60 -18.13 -4.82
CA ARG A 236 6.91 -19.40 -5.45
C ARG A 236 6.23 -19.51 -6.80
N SER A 237 6.97 -20.00 -7.78
CA SER A 237 6.40 -20.39 -9.07
C SER A 237 5.73 -21.77 -8.95
N ASP A 238 4.52 -21.87 -9.51
CA ASP A 238 3.77 -23.11 -9.71
C ASP A 238 3.92 -23.65 -11.15
N VAL A 239 4.78 -23.02 -11.97
CA VAL A 239 5.01 -23.44 -13.35
C VAL A 239 5.80 -24.75 -13.37
N ALA A 240 5.34 -25.70 -14.18
CA ALA A 240 6.01 -26.98 -14.37
C ALA A 240 7.49 -26.78 -14.77
N GLY A 241 8.42 -27.34 -13.99
CA GLY A 241 9.87 -27.19 -14.15
C GLY A 241 10.50 -25.97 -13.45
N LEU A 242 9.71 -25.12 -12.78
CA LEU A 242 10.16 -24.01 -11.93
C LEU A 242 9.49 -24.05 -10.55
N GLU A 243 9.02 -25.21 -10.13
CA GLU A 243 8.30 -25.39 -8.87
C GLU A 243 9.21 -24.98 -7.70
N GLY A 244 8.70 -24.08 -6.85
CA GLY A 244 9.43 -23.59 -5.68
C GLY A 244 10.54 -22.58 -5.99
N ALA A 245 10.71 -22.15 -7.25
CA ALA A 245 11.61 -21.05 -7.56
C ALA A 245 11.12 -19.75 -6.90
N ILE A 246 12.02 -19.06 -6.19
CA ILE A 246 11.75 -17.76 -5.55
C ILE A 246 11.87 -16.66 -6.61
N LEU A 247 10.78 -15.95 -6.86
CA LEU A 247 10.70 -14.95 -7.94
C LEU A 247 11.16 -13.55 -7.50
N ASN A 248 11.05 -13.22 -6.22
CA ASN A 248 11.20 -11.87 -5.66
C ASN A 248 12.57 -11.59 -5.00
N LYS A 249 13.66 -11.98 -5.67
CA LYS A 249 15.03 -11.70 -5.21
C LYS A 249 15.41 -10.23 -5.28
#